data_AF-A0AAE0IBQ6-F1
#
_entry.id   AF-A0AAE0IBQ6-F1
#
_cell.length_a   1.000
_cell.length_b   1.000
_cell.length_c   1.000
_cell.angle_alpha   90.00
_cell.angle_beta   90.00
_cell.angle_gamma   90.00
#
_symmetry.space_group_name_H-M   'P 1'
#
loop_
_entity.id
_entity.type
_entity.pdbx_description
1 polymer ?
#
loop_
_entity_poly.entity_id
_entity_poly.type
_entity_poly.pdbx_seq_one_letter_code
_entity_poly.pdbx_strand_id
1 'polypeptide(L)'
;MSVLASICWLLDAALTSSVAPLVLAAVVIYAVVNLKVLPFAWHARMFYGYFRHYYIQQKRPLPASTAECLTIFQPTIYTTTTPLGEIDFGLHKSNSTYLTDLDMARGHHIYTVFRPGFQKHGAKKKSGMLLPMLGGTTCTFRKEVKPLAKVDIWTRVLSWDSKWIYIVSHFVRAGEVKPSQYTDQAWRTNSGRRRSSAAAKEQGGRQRATGNGPTRNDQAPTTRTSASTSTEATNPSNTGTVYATCISKYVLKANRKTVPPEEFFWDCGLLSDKTGSPSQTEKGEVYRAVEERRQKGMALASHVAALDEGHQLFNGDMAATVLAKY
;
A
#
# COMPACT_ATOMS: atom_id res chain seq x y z
N MET A 1 11.38 -39.41 42.37
CA MET A 1 10.32 -38.41 42.13
C MET A 1 10.22 -38.18 40.63
N SER A 2 9.02 -38.24 40.06
CA SER A 2 8.86 -38.13 38.60
C SER A 2 9.21 -36.70 38.13
N VAL A 3 9.76 -36.57 36.93
CA VAL A 3 10.12 -35.28 36.30
C VAL A 3 8.93 -34.30 36.33
N LEU A 4 7.70 -34.82 36.19
CA LEU A 4 6.47 -34.06 36.29
C LEU A 4 6.25 -33.44 37.67
N ALA A 5 6.54 -34.15 38.76
CA ALA A 5 6.40 -33.61 40.11
C ALA A 5 7.40 -32.48 40.38
N SER A 6 8.63 -32.61 39.87
CA SER A 6 9.65 -31.56 39.96
C SER A 6 9.29 -30.32 39.13
N ILE A 7 8.69 -30.50 37.95
CA ILE A 7 8.19 -29.39 37.11
C ILE A 7 7.02 -28.68 37.81
N CYS A 8 6.05 -29.44 38.36
CA CYS A 8 4.92 -28.84 39.08
C CYS A 8 5.37 -28.05 40.31
N TRP A 9 6.30 -28.58 41.11
CA TRP A 9 6.82 -27.87 42.28
C TRP A 9 7.59 -26.59 41.90
N LEU A 10 8.40 -26.62 40.84
CA LEU A 10 9.10 -25.43 40.34
C LEU A 10 8.15 -24.36 39.81
N LEU A 11 7.08 -24.76 39.12
CA LEU A 11 6.04 -23.83 38.65
C LEU A 11 5.29 -23.21 39.84
N ASP A 12 4.94 -24.01 40.84
CA ASP A 12 4.20 -23.55 42.02
C ASP A 12 5.05 -22.63 42.90
N ALA A 13 6.33 -22.94 43.10
CA ALA A 13 7.30 -22.08 43.78
C ALA A 13 7.55 -20.76 43.02
N ALA A 14 7.59 -20.80 41.69
CA ALA A 14 7.72 -19.59 40.87
C ALA A 14 6.47 -18.70 40.95
N LEU A 15 5.27 -19.31 40.95
CA LEU A 15 3.97 -18.63 41.01
C LEU A 15 3.66 -18.03 42.39
N THR A 16 4.17 -18.61 43.47
CA THR A 16 3.96 -18.15 44.86
C THR A 16 5.00 -17.14 45.36
N SER A 17 6.02 -16.84 44.56
CA SER A 17 7.05 -15.86 44.90
C SER A 17 6.50 -14.41 44.88
N SER A 18 7.02 -13.54 45.75
CA SER A 18 6.67 -12.10 45.78
C SER A 18 7.07 -11.36 44.49
N VAL A 19 7.92 -11.97 43.65
CA VAL A 19 8.34 -11.45 42.34
C VAL A 19 7.44 -11.92 41.20
N ALA A 20 6.63 -12.96 41.39
CA ALA A 20 5.77 -13.54 40.35
C ALA A 20 4.80 -12.51 39.73
N PRO A 21 4.13 -11.63 40.51
CA PRO A 21 3.23 -10.63 39.94
C PRO A 21 3.96 -9.59 39.07
N LEU A 22 5.20 -9.22 39.44
CA LEU A 22 6.02 -8.27 38.69
C LEU A 22 6.51 -8.88 37.37
N VAL A 23 6.94 -10.14 37.40
CA VAL A 23 7.33 -10.88 36.21
C VAL A 23 6.12 -11.05 35.28
N LEU A 24 4.96 -11.43 35.81
CA LEU A 24 3.74 -11.55 35.04
C LEU A 24 3.34 -10.21 34.41
N ALA A 25 3.38 -9.12 35.19
CA ALA A 25 3.10 -7.78 34.68
C ALA A 25 4.06 -7.40 33.54
N ALA A 26 5.36 -7.67 33.69
CA ALA A 26 6.35 -7.41 32.64
C ALA A 26 6.09 -8.23 31.37
N VAL A 27 5.74 -9.51 31.51
CA VAL A 27 5.38 -10.38 30.37
C VAL A 27 4.13 -9.88 29.66
N VAL A 28 3.10 -9.47 30.41
CA VAL A 28 1.86 -8.91 29.85
C VAL A 28 2.14 -7.60 29.13
N ILE A 29 2.91 -6.68 29.72
CA ILE A 29 3.30 -5.42 29.08
C ILE A 29 4.08 -5.71 27.79
N TYR A 30 5.05 -6.62 27.84
CA TYR A 30 5.81 -7.03 26.66
C TYR A 30 4.89 -7.59 25.56
N ALA A 31 3.94 -8.46 25.92
CA ALA A 31 2.98 -9.03 24.97
C ALA A 31 2.06 -7.97 24.36
N VAL A 32 1.59 -6.99 25.15
CA VAL A 32 0.73 -5.90 24.66
C VAL A 32 1.50 -4.99 23.71
N VAL A 33 2.71 -4.56 24.08
CA VAL A 33 3.58 -3.73 23.21
C VAL A 33 3.91 -4.45 21.90
N ASN A 34 3.99 -5.77 21.93
CA ASN A 34 4.36 -6.62 20.80
C ASN A 34 3.20 -7.42 20.20
N LEU A 35 1.95 -7.03 20.46
CA LEU A 35 0.76 -7.76 20.04
C LEU A 35 0.75 -8.06 18.54
N LYS A 36 1.30 -7.16 17.72
CA LYS A 36 1.42 -7.27 16.27
C LYS A 36 2.32 -8.44 15.81
N VAL A 37 3.33 -8.80 16.60
CA VAL A 37 4.36 -9.80 16.27
C VAL A 37 4.25 -11.08 17.10
N LEU A 38 3.24 -11.21 17.96
CA LEU A 38 2.98 -12.47 18.66
C LEU A 38 2.68 -13.61 17.66
N PRO A 39 2.90 -14.87 18.07
CA PRO A 39 2.47 -16.03 17.28
C PRO A 39 1.00 -15.88 16.84
N PHE A 40 0.72 -16.26 15.59
CA PHE A 40 -0.60 -16.12 14.94
C PHE A 40 -1.13 -14.69 14.72
N ALA A 41 -0.49 -13.63 15.25
CA ALA A 41 -0.95 -12.26 15.05
C ALA A 41 -0.96 -11.86 13.56
N TRP A 42 0.02 -12.33 12.78
CA TRP A 42 0.02 -12.14 11.33
C TRP A 42 -1.21 -12.78 10.67
N HIS A 43 -1.51 -14.04 11.01
CA HIS A 43 -2.66 -14.77 10.46
C HIS A 43 -3.97 -14.07 10.80
N ALA A 44 -4.16 -13.70 12.08
CA ALA A 44 -5.34 -12.98 12.53
C ALA A 44 -5.53 -11.66 11.78
N ARG A 45 -4.47 -10.88 11.57
CA ARG A 45 -4.53 -9.63 10.81
C ARG A 45 -4.84 -9.85 9.32
N MET A 46 -4.23 -10.86 8.69
CA MET A 46 -4.51 -11.22 7.30
C MET A 46 -5.96 -11.65 7.12
N PHE A 47 -6.44 -12.59 7.94
CA PHE A 47 -7.82 -13.08 7.86
C PHE A 47 -8.84 -12.00 8.21
N TYR A 48 -8.56 -11.15 9.21
CA TYR A 48 -9.40 -10.00 9.52
C TYR A 48 -9.48 -9.04 8.33
N GLY A 49 -8.35 -8.69 7.72
CA GLY A 49 -8.30 -7.85 6.52
C GLY A 49 -9.10 -8.48 5.38
N TYR A 50 -8.82 -9.74 5.04
CA TYR A 50 -9.55 -10.47 4.01
C TYR A 50 -11.06 -10.48 4.30
N PHE A 51 -11.47 -10.90 5.49
CA PHE A 51 -12.88 -11.00 5.85
C PHE A 51 -13.58 -9.63 5.84
N ARG A 52 -12.95 -8.59 6.40
CA ARG A 52 -13.51 -7.23 6.45
C ARG A 52 -13.66 -6.63 5.05
N HIS A 53 -12.71 -6.86 4.14
CA HIS A 53 -12.79 -6.34 2.78
C HIS A 53 -13.73 -7.17 1.92
N TYR A 54 -13.67 -8.50 2.05
CA TYR A 54 -14.45 -9.42 1.28
C TYR A 54 -15.91 -9.54 1.74
N TYR A 55 -16.28 -9.34 3.01
CA TYR A 55 -17.68 -9.50 3.44
C TYR A 55 -18.33 -8.18 3.88
N ILE A 56 -17.58 -7.29 4.53
CA ILE A 56 -18.16 -6.07 5.13
C ILE A 56 -18.10 -4.88 4.17
N GLN A 57 -16.97 -4.68 3.50
CA GLN A 57 -16.73 -3.49 2.66
C GLN A 57 -17.11 -3.65 1.20
N GLN A 58 -17.69 -4.80 0.82
CA GLN A 58 -18.15 -5.09 -0.54
C GLN A 58 -18.99 -3.98 -1.14
N LYS A 59 -19.92 -3.41 -0.34
CA LYS A 59 -20.92 -2.44 -0.79
C LYS A 59 -20.40 -1.00 -0.88
N ARG A 60 -19.14 -0.75 -0.50
CA ARG A 60 -18.59 0.61 -0.63
C ARG A 60 -18.45 0.93 -2.12
N PRO A 61 -18.77 2.15 -2.57
CA PRO A 61 -18.49 2.56 -3.95
C PRO A 61 -16.97 2.76 -4.13
N LEU A 62 -16.45 2.39 -5.30
CA LEU A 62 -15.15 2.88 -5.78
C LEU A 62 -15.37 4.16 -6.60
N PRO A 63 -14.39 5.08 -6.68
CA PRO A 63 -14.42 6.16 -7.65
C PRO A 63 -14.61 5.61 -9.07
N ALA A 64 -15.41 6.29 -9.89
CA ALA A 64 -15.52 5.96 -11.31
C ALA A 64 -14.21 6.30 -12.02
N SER A 65 -13.81 5.46 -12.97
CA SER A 65 -12.63 5.72 -13.78
C SER A 65 -12.93 6.84 -14.77
N THR A 66 -12.21 7.94 -14.66
CA THR A 66 -12.32 9.14 -15.51
C THR A 66 -10.93 9.51 -16.02
N ALA A 67 -10.81 10.38 -17.02
CA ALA A 67 -9.51 10.81 -17.55
C ALA A 67 -8.60 11.41 -16.45
N GLU A 68 -9.20 12.08 -15.45
CA GLU A 68 -8.48 12.67 -14.32
C GLU A 68 -8.23 11.70 -13.16
N CYS A 69 -9.11 10.69 -12.99
CA CYS A 69 -9.03 9.72 -11.91
C CYS A 69 -9.08 8.30 -12.47
N LEU A 70 -7.90 7.74 -12.73
CA LEU A 70 -7.76 6.36 -13.17
C LEU A 70 -7.86 5.42 -11.97
N THR A 71 -9.05 4.87 -11.70
CA THR A 71 -9.35 4.08 -10.49
C THR A 71 -8.41 2.91 -10.27
N ILE A 72 -7.94 2.25 -11.34
CA ILE A 72 -6.98 1.13 -11.24
C ILE A 72 -5.64 1.52 -10.60
N PHE A 73 -5.22 2.78 -10.76
CA PHE A 73 -3.95 3.30 -10.22
C PHE A 73 -4.13 4.07 -8.91
N GLN A 74 -5.36 4.20 -8.40
CA GLN A 74 -5.64 4.93 -7.17
C GLN A 74 -5.04 4.21 -5.96
N PRO A 75 -4.35 4.91 -5.05
CA PRO A 75 -3.67 4.29 -3.93
C PRO A 75 -4.62 3.96 -2.77
N THR A 76 -4.26 2.95 -1.99
CA THR A 76 -4.83 2.73 -0.66
C THR A 76 -3.76 2.97 0.41
N ILE A 77 -4.19 3.41 1.59
CA ILE A 77 -3.29 3.70 2.71
C ILE A 77 -3.55 2.72 3.83
N TYR A 78 -2.53 1.97 4.21
CA TYR A 78 -2.53 1.09 5.38
C TYR A 78 -1.60 1.67 6.45
N THR A 79 -2.15 2.06 7.59
CA THR A 79 -1.36 2.61 8.71
C THR A 79 -0.98 1.49 9.67
N THR A 80 0.30 1.42 10.04
CA THR A 80 0.85 0.43 10.97
C THR A 80 1.79 1.10 11.97
N THR A 81 2.15 0.38 13.03
CA THR A 81 3.15 0.78 14.03
C THR A 81 4.32 -0.18 14.00
N THR A 82 5.52 0.30 14.36
CA THR A 82 6.71 -0.54 14.54
C THR A 82 6.89 -0.88 16.02
N PRO A 83 6.34 -2.02 16.52
CA PRO A 83 6.54 -2.44 17.90
C PRO A 83 8.02 -2.80 18.15
N LEU A 84 8.40 -2.94 19.42
CA LEU A 84 9.78 -3.22 19.81
C LEU A 84 10.32 -4.54 19.22
N GLY A 85 9.47 -5.55 19.04
CA GLY A 85 9.83 -6.84 18.45
C GLY A 85 10.07 -6.80 16.95
N GLU A 86 9.94 -5.64 16.29
CA GLU A 86 10.38 -5.42 14.91
C GLU A 86 11.70 -4.64 14.83
N ILE A 87 12.32 -4.31 15.96
CA ILE A 87 13.56 -3.53 16.02
C ILE A 87 14.76 -4.47 16.01
N ASP A 88 15.74 -4.17 15.15
CA ASP A 88 16.99 -4.91 15.06
C ASP A 88 18.12 -4.28 15.91
N PHE A 89 19.32 -4.83 15.78
CA PHE A 89 20.53 -4.35 16.46
C PHE A 89 20.89 -2.89 16.14
N GLY A 90 20.44 -2.37 15.00
CA GLY A 90 20.63 -0.96 14.61
C GLY A 90 19.64 0.00 15.25
N LEU A 91 18.78 -0.47 16.16
CA LEU A 91 17.76 0.32 16.86
C LEU A 91 16.76 1.00 15.91
N HIS A 92 16.48 0.35 14.78
CA HIS A 92 15.44 0.74 13.85
C HIS A 92 14.68 -0.49 13.37
N LYS A 93 13.58 -0.26 12.63
CA LYS A 93 12.76 -1.32 12.05
C LYS A 93 13.64 -2.22 11.18
N SER A 94 13.67 -3.52 11.52
CA SER A 94 14.40 -4.52 10.77
C SER A 94 13.91 -4.61 9.33
N ASN A 95 14.84 -4.68 8.38
CA ASN A 95 14.57 -4.79 6.95
C ASN A 95 13.58 -5.92 6.61
N SER A 96 13.66 -7.05 7.30
CA SER A 96 12.77 -8.21 7.09
C SER A 96 11.32 -7.90 7.44
N THR A 97 11.08 -7.07 8.46
CA THR A 97 9.74 -6.76 8.98
C THR A 97 9.00 -5.74 8.11
N TYR A 98 9.64 -5.15 7.09
CA TYR A 98 8.92 -4.41 6.06
C TYR A 98 8.02 -5.35 5.25
N LEU A 99 8.46 -6.59 5.01
CA LEU A 99 7.72 -7.57 4.21
C LEU A 99 6.43 -8.02 4.91
N THR A 100 6.44 -8.15 6.24
CA THR A 100 5.24 -8.52 7.02
C THR A 100 4.17 -7.43 6.99
N ASP A 101 4.59 -6.16 6.96
CA ASP A 101 3.69 -5.02 6.80
C ASP A 101 3.20 -4.90 5.35
N LEU A 102 4.05 -5.22 4.36
CA LEU A 102 3.67 -5.27 2.95
C LEU A 102 2.58 -6.32 2.67
N ASP A 103 2.58 -7.47 3.34
CA ASP A 103 1.51 -8.46 3.18
C ASP A 103 0.14 -7.87 3.51
N MET A 104 0.05 -7.14 4.63
CA MET A 104 -1.18 -6.48 5.06
C MET A 104 -1.58 -5.36 4.10
N ALA A 105 -0.64 -4.49 3.74
CA ALA A 105 -0.92 -3.33 2.88
C ALA A 105 -1.31 -3.74 1.45
N ARG A 106 -0.64 -4.75 0.88
CA ARG A 106 -0.94 -5.27 -0.46
C ARG A 106 -2.24 -6.06 -0.46
N GLY A 107 -2.48 -6.89 0.56
CA GLY A 107 -3.76 -7.56 0.74
C GLY A 107 -4.91 -6.56 0.85
N HIS A 108 -4.77 -5.54 1.71
CA HIS A 108 -5.72 -4.43 1.82
C HIS A 108 -5.99 -3.78 0.47
N HIS A 109 -4.94 -3.44 -0.29
CA HIS A 109 -5.08 -2.83 -1.61
C HIS A 109 -5.83 -3.73 -2.60
N ILE A 110 -5.36 -4.97 -2.78
CA ILE A 110 -5.91 -5.95 -3.72
C ILE A 110 -7.39 -6.21 -3.45
N TYR A 111 -7.74 -6.53 -2.20
CA TYR A 111 -9.12 -6.83 -1.82
C TYR A 111 -10.00 -5.58 -1.71
N THR A 112 -9.41 -4.39 -1.75
CA THR A 112 -10.17 -3.13 -1.85
C THR A 112 -10.46 -2.79 -3.29
N VAL A 113 -9.44 -2.62 -4.12
CA VAL A 113 -9.59 -2.10 -5.49
C VAL A 113 -10.20 -3.17 -6.41
N PHE A 114 -9.81 -4.43 -6.25
CA PHE A 114 -10.25 -5.52 -7.13
C PHE A 114 -11.42 -6.34 -6.60
N ARG A 115 -12.08 -5.87 -5.53
CA ARG A 115 -13.26 -6.55 -4.97
C ARG A 115 -14.33 -6.92 -6.01
N PRO A 116 -14.67 -6.08 -7.03
CA PRO A 116 -15.72 -6.44 -7.97
C PRO A 116 -15.33 -7.66 -8.83
N GLY A 117 -14.05 -7.77 -9.22
CA GLY A 117 -13.56 -8.91 -9.98
C GLY A 117 -13.56 -10.20 -9.17
N PHE A 118 -13.15 -10.15 -7.89
CA PHE A 118 -13.23 -11.32 -7.00
C PHE A 118 -14.67 -11.80 -6.80
N GLN A 119 -15.62 -10.87 -6.69
CA GLN A 119 -17.05 -11.19 -6.57
C GLN A 119 -17.60 -11.82 -7.85
N LYS A 120 -17.32 -11.19 -9.00
CA LYS A 120 -17.76 -11.68 -10.31
C LYS A 120 -17.18 -13.07 -10.60
N HIS A 121 -15.91 -13.30 -10.27
CA HIS A 121 -15.27 -14.60 -10.41
C HIS A 121 -15.89 -15.64 -9.46
N GLY A 122 -16.08 -15.30 -8.19
CA GLY A 122 -16.68 -16.18 -7.19
C GLY A 122 -18.14 -16.56 -7.47
N ALA A 123 -18.89 -15.72 -8.19
CA ALA A 123 -20.26 -16.01 -8.61
C ALA A 123 -20.35 -17.05 -9.75
N LYS A 124 -19.27 -17.28 -10.50
CA LYS A 124 -19.23 -18.27 -11.60
C LYS A 124 -19.20 -19.69 -10.99
N LYS A 125 -20.28 -20.48 -11.17
CA LYS A 125 -20.31 -21.91 -10.77
C LYS A 125 -19.14 -22.63 -11.47
N LYS A 126 -18.23 -23.23 -10.70
CA LYS A 126 -17.00 -23.98 -11.11
C LYS A 126 -15.70 -23.19 -11.31
N SER A 127 -15.63 -21.89 -11.02
CA SER A 127 -14.40 -21.08 -11.26
C SER A 127 -13.27 -21.28 -10.24
N GLY A 128 -13.56 -21.90 -9.08
CA GLY A 128 -12.61 -22.05 -7.98
C GLY A 128 -12.25 -20.73 -7.29
N MET A 129 -11.46 -20.80 -6.23
CA MET A 129 -10.99 -19.60 -5.53
C MET A 129 -9.93 -18.88 -6.38
N LEU A 130 -10.14 -17.59 -6.66
CA LEU A 130 -9.14 -16.73 -7.29
C LEU A 130 -8.21 -16.17 -6.22
N LEU A 131 -6.94 -16.54 -6.27
CA LEU A 131 -5.95 -16.13 -5.29
C LEU A 131 -4.83 -15.30 -5.94
N PRO A 132 -4.50 -14.13 -5.39
CA PRO A 132 -3.30 -13.39 -5.76
C PRO A 132 -2.08 -14.06 -5.12
N MET A 133 -1.17 -14.58 -5.95
CA MET A 133 0.05 -15.24 -5.50
C MET A 133 1.25 -14.32 -5.73
N LEU A 134 2.00 -14.06 -4.65
CA LEU A 134 3.23 -13.26 -4.73
C LEU A 134 4.32 -14.04 -5.46
N GLY A 135 4.89 -13.46 -6.51
CA GLY A 135 6.00 -14.04 -7.27
C GLY A 135 7.37 -13.45 -6.93
N GLY A 136 7.42 -12.28 -6.30
CA GLY A 136 8.68 -11.63 -5.90
C GLY A 136 8.45 -10.23 -5.36
N THR A 137 9.41 -9.72 -4.60
CA THR A 137 9.39 -8.37 -4.06
C THR A 137 10.80 -7.82 -3.91
N THR A 138 10.99 -6.59 -4.36
CA THR A 138 12.22 -5.83 -4.16
C THR A 138 11.93 -4.64 -3.27
N CYS A 139 12.80 -4.38 -2.30
CA CYS A 139 12.70 -3.24 -1.39
C CYS A 139 13.94 -2.36 -1.54
N THR A 140 13.72 -1.05 -1.56
CA THR A 140 14.77 -0.03 -1.50
C THR A 140 14.52 0.81 -0.26
N PHE A 141 15.53 0.87 0.62
CA PHE A 141 15.46 1.58 1.90
C PHE A 141 16.18 2.92 1.76
N ARG A 142 15.52 4.01 2.16
CA ARG A 142 16.05 5.38 2.08
C ARG A 142 16.31 5.97 3.47
N LYS A 143 15.42 5.70 4.42
CA LYS A 143 15.49 6.24 5.77
C LYS A 143 14.95 5.23 6.77
N GLU A 144 15.61 5.17 7.93
CA GLU A 144 15.22 4.31 9.04
C GLU A 144 13.85 4.69 9.63
N VAL A 145 13.13 3.68 10.09
CA VAL A 145 11.90 3.85 10.87
C VAL A 145 12.23 3.56 12.33
N LYS A 146 11.97 4.55 13.20
CA LYS A 146 12.30 4.48 14.63
C LYS A 146 11.33 3.56 15.41
N PRO A 147 11.75 3.05 16.58
CA PRO A 147 10.87 2.29 17.48
C PRO A 147 9.57 3.03 17.78
N LEU A 148 8.46 2.28 17.78
CA LEU A 148 7.10 2.74 18.06
C LEU A 148 6.55 3.77 17.06
N ALA A 149 7.29 4.11 16.01
CA ALA A 149 6.83 5.04 14.99
C ALA A 149 5.60 4.49 14.25
N LYS A 150 4.69 5.41 13.89
CA LYS A 150 3.58 5.13 12.98
C LYS A 150 4.02 5.39 11.54
N VAL A 151 3.67 4.46 10.66
CA VAL A 151 4.01 4.49 9.24
C VAL A 151 2.75 4.29 8.43
N ASP A 152 2.58 5.13 7.41
CA ASP A 152 1.56 4.92 6.37
C ASP A 152 2.20 4.20 5.20
N ILE A 153 1.55 3.15 4.72
CA ILE A 153 1.98 2.38 3.57
C ILE A 153 1.03 2.68 2.43
N TRP A 154 1.56 3.38 1.43
CA TRP A 154 0.85 3.79 0.24
C TRP A 154 1.04 2.78 -0.86
N THR A 155 -0.01 2.00 -1.12
CA THR A 155 0.03 0.91 -2.09
C THR A 155 -0.85 1.22 -3.28
N ARG A 156 -0.32 1.04 -4.49
CA ARG A 156 -1.08 1.17 -5.76
C ARG A 156 -0.55 0.21 -6.82
N VAL A 157 -1.37 -0.04 -7.84
CA VAL A 157 -0.87 -0.65 -9.08
C VAL A 157 0.21 0.25 -9.68
N LEU A 158 1.34 -0.36 -10.02
CA LEU A 158 2.41 0.24 -10.81
C LEU A 158 2.14 0.03 -12.30
N SER A 159 1.95 -1.23 -12.68
CA SER A 159 1.69 -1.67 -14.06
C SER A 159 1.27 -3.15 -14.10
N TRP A 160 1.08 -3.72 -15.28
CA TRP A 160 0.88 -5.15 -15.52
C TRP A 160 1.34 -5.56 -16.92
N ASP A 161 1.68 -6.83 -17.05
CA ASP A 161 1.93 -7.50 -18.33
C ASP A 161 0.88 -8.60 -18.59
N SER A 162 1.18 -9.58 -19.45
CA SER A 162 0.28 -10.69 -19.77
C SER A 162 0.06 -11.68 -18.62
N LYS A 163 0.92 -11.70 -17.60
CA LYS A 163 0.94 -12.67 -16.50
C LYS A 163 0.93 -12.03 -15.11
N TRP A 164 1.62 -10.92 -14.92
CA TRP A 164 1.95 -10.32 -13.65
C TRP A 164 1.29 -8.95 -13.47
N ILE A 165 0.77 -8.72 -12.27
CA ILE A 165 0.41 -7.40 -11.75
C ILE A 165 1.57 -6.89 -10.91
N TYR A 166 2.08 -5.72 -11.25
CA TYR A 166 3.11 -5.04 -10.47
C TYR A 166 2.47 -4.02 -9.54
N ILE A 167 2.73 -4.14 -8.25
CA ILE A 167 2.23 -3.26 -7.20
C ILE A 167 3.42 -2.54 -6.58
N VAL A 168 3.30 -1.22 -6.44
CA VAL A 168 4.30 -0.40 -5.73
C VAL A 168 3.73 0.02 -4.38
N SER A 169 4.56 -0.08 -3.34
CA SER A 169 4.26 0.36 -1.98
C SER A 169 5.32 1.32 -1.48
N HIS A 170 4.89 2.44 -0.89
CA HIS A 170 5.78 3.43 -0.29
C HIS A 170 5.52 3.49 1.22
N PHE A 171 6.56 3.30 2.01
CA PHE A 171 6.51 3.55 3.45
C PHE A 171 6.79 5.02 3.67
N VAL A 172 5.86 5.75 4.27
CA VAL A 172 5.98 7.18 4.58
C VAL A 172 5.60 7.47 6.02
N ARG A 173 6.06 8.59 6.56
CA ARG A 173 5.60 9.02 7.89
C ARG A 173 4.07 9.15 7.90
N ALA A 174 3.44 8.59 8.94
CA ALA A 174 2.00 8.60 9.05
C ALA A 174 1.43 10.03 9.06
N GLY A 175 0.42 10.27 8.21
CA GLY A 175 -0.29 11.55 8.12
C GLY A 175 0.43 12.68 7.36
N GLU A 176 1.67 12.48 6.91
CA GLU A 176 2.46 13.50 6.23
C GLU A 176 2.00 13.69 4.76
N VAL A 177 1.69 12.58 4.07
CA VAL A 177 1.13 12.60 2.72
C VAL A 177 -0.39 12.43 2.80
N LYS A 178 -1.14 13.24 2.06
CA LYS A 178 -2.60 13.12 1.93
C LYS A 178 -2.99 13.05 0.45
N PRO A 179 -3.86 12.11 0.05
CA PRO A 179 -4.24 11.99 -1.35
C PRO A 179 -5.24 13.10 -1.68
N SER A 180 -5.25 13.53 -2.94
CA SER A 180 -6.31 14.38 -3.48
C SER A 180 -7.68 13.71 -3.36
N GLN A 181 -7.72 12.39 -3.53
CA GLN A 181 -8.91 11.56 -3.38
C GLN A 181 -8.58 10.22 -2.71
N TYR A 182 -9.38 9.82 -1.73
CA TYR A 182 -9.27 8.51 -1.10
C TYR A 182 -10.06 7.44 -1.86
N THR A 183 -9.41 6.32 -2.18
CA THR A 183 -10.00 5.17 -2.90
C THR A 183 -11.11 4.47 -2.13
N ASP A 184 -10.94 4.27 -0.83
CA ASP A 184 -11.83 3.48 0.04
C ASP A 184 -12.46 4.28 1.17
N GLN A 185 -12.12 5.58 1.24
CA GLN A 185 -12.47 6.51 2.31
C GLN A 185 -12.96 7.86 1.76
N ALA A 186 -13.83 7.85 0.76
CA ALA A 186 -14.29 9.07 0.08
C ALA A 186 -14.83 10.16 1.03
N TRP A 187 -15.38 9.79 2.19
CA TRP A 187 -15.84 10.75 3.21
C TRP A 187 -14.70 11.57 3.85
N ARG A 188 -13.46 11.07 3.86
CA ARG A 188 -12.29 11.82 4.35
C ARG A 188 -11.88 12.97 3.43
N THR A 189 -12.21 12.89 2.14
CA THR A 189 -11.94 13.98 1.19
C THR A 189 -12.75 15.22 1.56
N ASN A 190 -14.01 15.05 1.96
CA ASN A 190 -14.90 16.15 2.36
C ASN A 190 -14.53 16.77 3.71
N SER A 191 -14.01 15.99 4.67
CA SER A 191 -13.59 16.53 5.96
C SER A 191 -12.30 17.37 5.87
N GLY A 192 -11.37 16.99 4.98
CA GLY A 192 -10.20 17.80 4.64
C GLY A 192 -10.59 19.15 4.05
N ARG A 193 -11.51 19.16 3.06
CA ARG A 193 -12.01 20.38 2.42
C ARG A 193 -12.79 21.29 3.37
N ARG A 194 -13.56 20.73 4.31
CA ARG A 194 -14.25 21.51 5.37
C ARG A 194 -13.29 22.13 6.38
N ARG A 195 -12.20 21.44 6.75
CA ARG A 195 -11.20 22.00 7.67
C ARG A 195 -10.31 23.05 7.01
N SER A 196 -9.89 22.85 5.75
CA SER A 196 -9.12 23.86 5.03
C SER A 196 -9.94 25.13 4.74
N SER A 197 -11.22 24.99 4.41
CA SER A 197 -12.13 26.14 4.27
C SER A 197 -12.45 26.82 5.61
N ALA A 198 -12.51 26.08 6.72
CA ALA A 198 -12.62 26.67 8.06
C ALA A 198 -11.35 27.42 8.48
N ALA A 199 -10.17 26.84 8.26
CA ALA A 199 -8.89 27.49 8.55
C ALA A 199 -8.62 28.71 7.64
N ALA A 200 -9.03 28.66 6.37
CA ALA A 200 -8.97 29.80 5.47
C ALA A 200 -9.95 30.92 5.87
N LYS A 201 -11.15 30.58 6.38
CA LYS A 201 -12.07 31.56 6.97
C LYS A 201 -11.54 32.19 8.26
N GLU A 202 -10.81 31.44 9.08
CA GLU A 202 -10.23 31.92 10.33
C GLU A 202 -9.06 32.89 10.08
N GLN A 203 -8.28 32.68 9.01
CA GLN A 203 -7.26 33.65 8.57
C GLN A 203 -7.86 34.88 7.86
N GLY A 204 -8.96 34.73 7.11
CA GLY A 204 -9.68 35.85 6.49
C GLY A 204 -10.49 36.71 7.46
N GLY A 205 -10.86 36.18 8.62
CA GLY A 205 -11.61 36.90 9.67
C GLY A 205 -10.77 37.85 10.51
N ARG A 206 -9.42 37.80 10.42
CA ARG A 206 -8.52 38.62 11.24
C ARG A 206 -8.03 39.91 10.56
N GLN A 207 -8.44 40.16 9.33
CA GLN A 207 -8.16 41.40 8.59
C GLN A 207 -9.46 42.16 8.29
N ARG A 208 -10.14 42.67 9.31
CA ARG A 208 -11.18 43.69 9.12
C ARG A 208 -11.34 44.59 10.34
N ALA A 209 -10.37 45.47 10.55
CA ALA A 209 -10.52 46.71 11.29
C ALA A 209 -9.46 47.72 10.82
N THR A 210 -9.86 48.99 10.71
CA THR A 210 -9.18 50.14 10.07
C THR A 210 -9.24 50.08 8.52
N GLY A 211 -9.67 51.08 7.77
CA GLY A 211 -10.18 52.45 7.97
C GLY A 211 -10.28 53.09 6.57
N ASN A 212 -11.23 54.01 6.38
CA ASN A 212 -11.69 54.59 5.10
C ASN A 212 -10.66 55.41 4.28
N GLY A 213 -10.87 55.49 2.95
CA GLY A 213 -10.36 56.57 2.08
C GLY A 213 -10.48 56.28 0.56
N PRO A 214 -10.75 57.26 -0.33
CA PRO A 214 -11.71 57.08 -1.43
C PRO A 214 -11.14 56.80 -2.84
N THR A 215 -12.07 56.45 -3.72
CA THR A 215 -12.03 56.09 -5.14
C THR A 215 -11.33 57.07 -6.09
N ARG A 216 -10.66 56.53 -7.13
CA ARG A 216 -10.60 57.13 -8.48
C ARG A 216 -10.41 56.06 -9.56
N ASN A 217 -11.33 56.04 -10.54
CA ASN A 217 -11.24 55.27 -11.79
C ASN A 217 -10.07 55.76 -12.65
N ASP A 218 -9.43 54.86 -13.41
CA ASP A 218 -9.33 54.99 -14.87
C ASP A 218 -8.61 53.81 -15.55
N GLN A 219 -9.22 53.37 -16.66
CA GLN A 219 -8.65 52.78 -17.89
C GLN A 219 -8.29 51.28 -17.99
N ALA A 220 -8.56 50.77 -19.20
CA ALA A 220 -8.73 49.38 -19.62
C ALA A 220 -7.46 48.80 -20.33
N PRO A 221 -7.56 47.73 -21.14
CA PRO A 221 -7.06 46.40 -20.81
C PRO A 221 -5.76 46.03 -21.58
N THR A 222 -4.79 45.42 -20.91
CA THR A 222 -3.65 44.79 -21.60
C THR A 222 -3.69 43.27 -21.45
N THR A 223 -3.96 42.65 -22.60
CA THR A 223 -3.73 41.26 -22.95
C THR A 223 -2.37 40.74 -22.48
N ARG A 224 -2.36 39.69 -21.66
CA ARG A 224 -1.26 38.72 -21.61
C ARG A 224 -1.81 37.31 -21.60
N THR A 225 -1.81 36.74 -22.79
CA THR A 225 -1.86 35.31 -23.05
C THR A 225 -0.67 34.65 -22.34
N SER A 226 -0.93 33.86 -21.30
CA SER A 226 0.03 32.89 -20.78
C SER A 226 -0.60 31.51 -20.90
N ALA A 227 -0.21 30.83 -21.98
CA ALA A 227 -0.52 29.43 -22.21
C ALA A 227 -0.04 28.59 -21.03
N SER A 228 -0.98 27.97 -20.32
CA SER A 228 -0.69 27.01 -19.25
C SER A 228 -0.40 25.65 -19.88
N THR A 229 0.86 25.43 -20.26
CA THR A 229 1.37 24.09 -20.52
C THR A 229 1.36 23.33 -19.19
N SER A 230 0.38 22.44 -19.03
CA SER A 230 0.28 21.52 -17.90
C SER A 230 1.33 20.43 -18.01
N THR A 231 2.57 20.77 -17.69
CA THR A 231 3.63 19.80 -17.46
C THR A 231 3.37 19.17 -16.10
N GLU A 232 3.06 17.88 -16.09
CA GLU A 232 2.90 17.05 -14.90
C GLU A 232 4.22 17.07 -14.11
N ALA A 233 4.31 17.99 -13.15
CA ALA A 233 5.49 18.19 -12.32
C ALA A 233 5.72 16.93 -11.47
N THR A 234 6.78 16.19 -11.77
CA THR A 234 7.42 15.29 -10.83
C THR A 234 7.89 16.12 -9.63
N ASN A 235 7.06 16.20 -8.59
CA ASN A 235 7.34 16.98 -7.39
C ASN A 235 8.64 16.45 -6.72
N PRO A 236 9.78 17.16 -6.77
CA PRO A 236 11.06 16.64 -6.28
C PRO A 236 11.18 16.68 -4.74
N SER A 237 10.15 17.17 -4.02
CA SER A 237 10.24 17.58 -2.62
C SER A 237 9.92 16.51 -1.57
N ASN A 238 9.44 15.32 -1.95
CA ASN A 238 9.02 14.29 -0.99
C ASN A 238 10.12 13.29 -0.58
N THR A 239 11.38 13.51 -0.99
CA THR A 239 12.49 12.59 -0.68
C THR A 239 12.74 12.46 0.83
N GLY A 240 12.44 13.49 1.63
CA GLY A 240 12.55 13.47 3.09
C GLY A 240 11.46 12.67 3.83
N THR A 241 10.37 12.33 3.14
CA THR A 241 9.15 11.74 3.72
C THR A 241 9.07 10.22 3.53
N VAL A 242 9.78 9.67 2.51
CA VAL A 242 9.72 8.25 2.14
C VAL A 242 10.81 7.45 2.84
N TYR A 243 10.41 6.51 3.70
CA TYR A 243 11.32 5.56 4.35
C TYR A 243 11.81 4.47 3.41
N ALA A 244 10.89 3.89 2.63
CA ALA A 244 11.21 2.80 1.71
C ALA A 244 10.24 2.77 0.51
N THR A 245 10.72 2.26 -0.61
CA THR A 245 9.90 1.92 -1.79
C THR A 245 10.06 0.44 -2.09
N CYS A 246 8.93 -0.24 -2.27
CA CYS A 246 8.87 -1.67 -2.53
C CYS A 246 8.06 -1.92 -3.80
N ILE A 247 8.52 -2.83 -4.65
CA ILE A 247 7.79 -3.28 -5.85
C ILE A 247 7.60 -4.78 -5.75
N SER A 248 6.38 -5.22 -5.98
CA SER A 248 5.97 -6.62 -5.87
C SER A 248 5.27 -7.07 -7.13
N LYS A 249 5.49 -8.31 -7.56
CA LYS A 249 4.76 -8.92 -8.69
C LYS A 249 3.82 -10.00 -8.21
N TYR A 250 2.59 -9.97 -8.70
CA TYR A 250 1.54 -10.93 -8.35
C TYR A 250 1.00 -11.62 -9.58
N VAL A 251 0.80 -12.93 -9.48
CA VAL A 251 0.05 -13.71 -10.47
C VAL A 251 -1.30 -14.07 -9.88
N LEU A 252 -2.36 -13.91 -10.67
CA LEU A 252 -3.69 -14.36 -10.27
C LEU A 252 -3.87 -15.82 -10.64
N LYS A 253 -4.24 -16.65 -9.67
CA LYS A 253 -4.46 -18.08 -9.89
C LYS A 253 -5.87 -18.48 -9.51
N ALA A 254 -6.59 -19.04 -10.48
CA ALA A 254 -7.84 -19.75 -10.25
C ALA A 254 -7.52 -21.24 -10.32
N ASN A 255 -7.56 -21.92 -9.17
CA ASN A 255 -7.04 -23.28 -9.01
C ASN A 255 -5.56 -23.38 -9.44
N ARG A 256 -5.26 -24.08 -10.53
CA ARG A 256 -3.91 -24.22 -11.10
C ARG A 256 -3.68 -23.38 -12.35
N LYS A 257 -4.68 -22.62 -12.80
CA LYS A 257 -4.60 -21.79 -14.02
C LYS A 257 -4.29 -20.35 -13.66
N THR A 258 -3.38 -19.76 -14.43
CA THR A 258 -3.10 -18.32 -14.36
C THR A 258 -4.20 -17.56 -15.08
N VAL A 259 -4.74 -16.52 -14.44
CA VAL A 259 -5.68 -15.57 -15.04
C VAL A 259 -4.90 -14.33 -15.48
N PRO A 260 -4.97 -13.93 -16.75
CA PRO A 260 -4.33 -12.71 -17.23
C PRO A 260 -4.82 -11.47 -16.47
N PRO A 261 -3.93 -10.54 -16.08
CA PRO A 261 -4.31 -9.31 -15.39
C PRO A 261 -5.37 -8.49 -16.14
N GLU A 262 -5.23 -8.36 -17.47
CA GLU A 262 -6.15 -7.57 -18.29
C GLU A 262 -7.59 -8.12 -18.23
N GLU A 263 -7.73 -9.44 -18.35
CA GLU A 263 -9.01 -10.14 -18.19
C GLU A 263 -9.66 -9.85 -16.85
N PHE A 264 -8.87 -9.96 -15.78
CA PHE A 264 -9.34 -9.71 -14.44
C PHE A 264 -9.75 -8.24 -14.21
N PHE A 265 -9.06 -7.29 -14.83
CA PHE A 265 -9.42 -5.88 -14.69
C PHE A 265 -10.68 -5.49 -15.46
N TRP A 266 -10.98 -6.14 -16.59
CA TRP A 266 -12.32 -6.05 -17.20
C TRP A 266 -13.40 -6.63 -16.28
N ASP A 267 -13.11 -7.77 -15.65
CA ASP A 267 -14.03 -8.36 -14.67
C ASP A 267 -14.25 -7.46 -13.44
N CYS A 268 -13.26 -6.64 -13.07
CA CYS A 268 -13.39 -5.60 -12.05
C CYS A 268 -14.17 -4.35 -12.53
N GLY A 269 -14.39 -4.19 -13.83
CA GLY A 269 -14.91 -2.94 -14.41
C GLY A 269 -13.91 -1.77 -14.36
N LEU A 270 -12.62 -2.08 -14.26
CA LEU A 270 -11.54 -1.08 -14.15
C LEU A 270 -10.86 -0.77 -15.49
N LEU A 271 -11.09 -1.59 -16.52
CA LEU A 271 -10.72 -1.33 -17.90
C LEU A 271 -11.98 -1.17 -18.75
N SER A 272 -11.96 -0.22 -19.68
CA SER A 272 -12.98 -0.08 -20.72
C SER A 272 -12.80 -1.17 -21.79
N ASP A 273 -13.89 -1.51 -22.48
CA ASP A 273 -13.88 -2.51 -23.55
C ASP A 273 -13.02 -2.02 -24.75
N LYS A 274 -12.26 -2.93 -25.36
CA LYS A 274 -11.37 -2.63 -26.51
C LYS A 274 -12.15 -2.30 -27.78
N THR A 275 -13.41 -2.73 -27.86
CA THR A 275 -14.26 -2.73 -29.06
C THR A 275 -15.04 -1.42 -29.24
N GLY A 276 -14.55 -0.31 -28.70
CA GLY A 276 -15.17 0.99 -28.85
C GLY A 276 -15.43 1.32 -30.32
N SER A 277 -16.69 1.18 -30.75
CA SER A 277 -17.18 1.86 -31.94
C SER A 277 -16.85 3.36 -31.79
N PRO A 278 -16.49 4.09 -32.86
CA PRO A 278 -15.89 5.44 -32.78
C PRO A 278 -16.77 6.56 -32.19
N SER A 279 -17.87 6.23 -31.50
CA SER A 279 -18.90 7.18 -31.07
C SER A 279 -18.82 7.64 -29.61
N GLN A 280 -17.77 7.33 -28.83
CA GLN A 280 -17.61 7.84 -27.46
C GLN A 280 -16.17 8.28 -27.15
N THR A 281 -15.87 9.57 -27.37
CA THR A 281 -14.55 10.21 -27.20
C THR A 281 -13.95 10.00 -25.80
N GLU A 282 -14.76 10.10 -24.74
CA GLU A 282 -14.30 10.03 -23.34
C GLU A 282 -13.77 8.65 -22.92
N LYS A 283 -14.40 7.55 -23.39
CA LYS A 283 -13.93 6.19 -23.06
C LYS A 283 -12.60 5.85 -23.75
N GLY A 284 -12.43 6.33 -24.99
CA GLY A 284 -11.17 6.20 -25.72
C GLY A 284 -10.03 6.96 -25.03
N GLU A 285 -10.32 8.16 -24.51
CA GLU A 285 -9.36 8.95 -23.74
C GLU A 285 -8.93 8.25 -22.45
N VAL A 286 -9.88 7.72 -21.67
CA VAL A 286 -9.58 6.96 -20.44
C VAL A 286 -8.71 5.74 -20.77
N TYR A 287 -9.05 4.97 -21.80
CA TYR A 287 -8.24 3.81 -22.21
C TYR A 287 -6.81 4.21 -22.55
N ARG A 288 -6.64 5.28 -23.35
CA ARG A 288 -5.31 5.79 -23.73
C ARG A 288 -4.51 6.25 -22.52
N ALA A 289 -5.14 6.96 -21.58
CA ALA A 289 -4.49 7.39 -20.34
C ALA A 289 -4.07 6.21 -19.45
N VAL A 290 -4.91 5.17 -19.37
CA VAL A 290 -4.58 3.93 -18.65
C VAL A 290 -3.38 3.25 -19.29
N GLU A 291 -3.38 3.09 -20.61
CA GLU A 291 -2.30 2.41 -21.33
C GLU A 291 -0.98 3.19 -21.25
N GLU A 292 -1.02 4.52 -21.40
CA GLU A 292 0.16 5.37 -21.20
C GLU A 292 0.75 5.20 -19.80
N ARG A 293 -0.12 5.21 -18.77
CA ARG A 293 0.31 5.03 -17.37
C ARG A 293 0.89 3.63 -17.14
N ARG A 294 0.29 2.60 -17.74
CA ARG A 294 0.78 1.22 -17.71
C ARG A 294 2.17 1.12 -18.32
N GLN A 295 2.38 1.67 -19.52
CA GLN A 295 3.67 1.65 -20.22
C GLN A 295 4.77 2.38 -19.44
N LYS A 296 4.47 3.58 -18.89
CA LYS A 296 5.40 4.29 -17.99
C LYS A 296 5.79 3.43 -16.78
N GLY A 297 4.85 2.71 -16.19
CA GLY A 297 5.11 1.81 -15.07
C GLY A 297 5.90 0.55 -15.45
N MET A 298 5.76 0.06 -16.68
CA MET A 298 6.48 -1.12 -17.17
C MET A 298 7.99 -0.89 -17.22
N ALA A 299 8.45 0.33 -17.50
CA ALA A 299 9.87 0.67 -17.50
C ALA A 299 10.54 0.39 -16.13
N LEU A 300 9.82 0.59 -15.03
CA LEU A 300 10.33 0.28 -13.69
C LEU A 300 10.08 -1.20 -13.32
N ALA A 301 8.94 -1.76 -13.75
CA ALA A 301 8.57 -3.15 -13.48
C ALA A 301 9.51 -4.17 -14.15
N SER A 302 10.05 -3.85 -15.32
CA SER A 302 10.99 -4.71 -16.07
C SER A 302 12.25 -5.03 -15.25
N HIS A 303 12.75 -4.11 -14.44
CA HIS A 303 13.88 -4.37 -13.56
C HIS A 303 13.59 -5.45 -12.50
N VAL A 304 12.34 -5.55 -12.02
CA VAL A 304 11.93 -6.61 -11.07
C VAL A 304 11.69 -7.93 -11.78
N ALA A 305 11.30 -7.89 -13.06
CA ALA A 305 11.21 -9.09 -13.89
C ALA A 305 12.61 -9.65 -14.19
N ALA A 306 13.57 -8.79 -14.53
CA ALA A 306 14.95 -9.17 -14.84
C ALA A 306 15.65 -9.89 -13.67
N LEU A 307 15.27 -9.62 -12.42
CA LEU A 307 15.80 -10.36 -11.26
C LEU A 307 15.50 -11.86 -11.30
N ASP A 308 14.46 -12.32 -12.00
CA ASP A 308 14.18 -13.76 -12.16
C ASP A 308 15.26 -14.46 -12.98
N GLU A 309 15.89 -13.76 -13.91
CA GLU A 309 16.99 -14.30 -14.71
C GLU A 309 18.23 -14.59 -13.85
N GLY A 310 18.33 -13.94 -12.68
CA GLY A 310 19.40 -14.18 -11.71
C GLY A 310 19.48 -15.62 -11.21
N HIS A 311 18.39 -16.41 -11.30
CA HIS A 311 18.46 -17.85 -10.99
C HIS A 311 19.46 -18.61 -11.85
N GLN A 312 19.72 -18.15 -13.08
CA GLN A 312 20.71 -18.76 -13.98
C GLN A 312 22.15 -18.54 -13.52
N LEU A 313 22.39 -17.58 -12.63
CA LEU A 313 23.73 -17.30 -12.07
C LEU A 313 24.10 -18.26 -10.93
N PHE A 314 23.16 -19.05 -10.42
CA PHE A 314 23.43 -19.99 -9.35
C PHE A 314 24.15 -21.24 -9.89
N ASN A 315 25.48 -21.26 -9.74
CA ASN A 315 26.31 -22.42 -10.04
C ASN A 315 26.77 -23.07 -8.73
N GLY A 316 26.23 -24.26 -8.41
CA GLY A 316 26.55 -24.99 -7.18
C GLY A 316 27.98 -25.55 -7.11
N ASP A 317 28.70 -25.60 -8.23
CA ASP A 317 29.98 -26.29 -8.37
C ASP A 317 31.25 -25.45 -8.06
N MET A 318 31.11 -24.29 -7.44
CA MET A 318 32.26 -23.46 -7.05
C MET A 318 33.20 -24.13 -6.02
N ALA A 319 32.82 -25.28 -5.45
CA ALA A 319 33.61 -26.04 -4.48
C ALA A 319 34.68 -26.96 -5.11
N ALA A 320 34.55 -27.36 -6.38
CA ALA A 320 35.49 -28.33 -6.97
C ALA A 320 36.83 -27.69 -7.40
N THR A 321 36.87 -26.38 -7.65
CA THR A 321 38.07 -25.73 -8.23
C THR A 321 38.96 -25.06 -7.18
N VAL A 322 38.44 -24.75 -5.99
CA VAL A 322 39.21 -24.04 -4.94
C VAL A 322 39.85 -24.99 -3.93
N LEU A 323 39.27 -26.18 -3.70
CA LEU A 323 39.83 -27.18 -2.78
C LEU A 323 40.89 -28.11 -3.39
N ALA A 324 41.13 -28.02 -4.71
CA ALA A 324 42.20 -28.77 -5.38
C ALA A 324 43.54 -28.01 -5.45
N LYS A 325 43.65 -26.84 -4.79
CA LYS A 325 44.87 -26.00 -4.78
C LYS A 325 45.51 -25.79 -3.41
N TYR A 326 45.06 -26.52 -2.38
CA TYR A 326 45.73 -26.59 -1.08
C TYR A 326 45.72 -28.02 -0.57
#